data_AF-A0A6V2X8M3-F1
#
_entry.id   AF-A0A6V2X8M3-F1
#
_cell.length_a   1.000
_cell.length_b   1.000
_cell.length_c   1.000
_cell.angle_alpha   90.00
_cell.angle_beta   90.00
_cell.angle_gamma   90.00
#
_symmetry.space_group_name_H-M   'P 1'
#
loop_
_entity.id
_entity.type
_entity.pdbx_description
1 polymer ?
#
loop_
_entity_poly.entity_id
_entity_poly.type
_entity_poly.pdbx_seq_one_letter_code
_entity_poly.pdbx_strand_id
1 'polypeptide(L)'
;MIERMKRVVGATAYSLLLRNCEHIANYIFEGRWLSMQSLAEGSIGKRLLEFVMEKEHRALRNLMPTELRVDTVADGGPVYAGLTPRVKYANTPGLLDLNDSEAYNVVVFGPTGAGKSTLINVILNQNVAEANDDPDSVTKNMTFYTGEGYVNQCTRGKVSKVKKRIHIIDSIGFCDSHLDAEEVHRLIKEHRSSATRQSFTR
;
A
#
# COMPACT_ATOMS: atom_id res chain seq x y z
N MET A 1 28.12 18.84 -7.42
CA MET A 1 27.24 18.07 -8.33
C MET A 1 27.28 16.59 -8.01
N ILE A 2 28.42 15.89 -8.11
CA ILE A 2 28.57 14.45 -7.82
C ILE A 2 28.02 14.06 -6.43
N GLU A 3 28.37 14.80 -5.37
CA GLU A 3 27.85 14.52 -4.03
C GLU A 3 26.32 14.67 -3.91
N ARG A 4 25.71 15.55 -4.70
CA ARG A 4 24.25 15.69 -4.74
C ARG A 4 23.60 14.55 -5.53
N MET A 5 24.25 14.05 -6.58
CA MET A 5 23.81 12.85 -7.30
C MET A 5 23.84 11.63 -6.37
N LYS A 6 24.94 11.42 -5.63
CA LYS A 6 25.04 10.32 -4.65
C LYS A 6 23.92 10.33 -3.62
N ARG A 7 23.46 11.52 -3.18
CA ARG A 7 22.37 11.67 -2.20
C ARG A 7 20.99 11.30 -2.72
N VAL A 8 20.76 11.31 -4.04
CA VAL A 8 19.44 11.04 -4.62
C VAL A 8 19.38 9.73 -5.40
N VAL A 9 20.52 9.16 -5.75
CA VAL A 9 20.64 7.82 -6.35
C VAL A 9 20.09 6.78 -5.38
N GLY A 10 19.13 5.98 -5.86
CA GLY A 10 18.52 4.89 -5.07
C GLY A 10 17.51 5.34 -4.02
N ALA A 11 17.23 6.64 -3.90
CA ALA A 11 16.16 7.08 -3.01
C ALA A 11 14.78 6.57 -3.49
N THR A 12 13.83 6.46 -2.58
CA THR A 12 12.45 6.03 -2.85
C THR A 12 11.49 7.08 -2.25
N ALA A 13 10.25 7.15 -2.74
CA ALA A 13 9.19 8.07 -2.25
C ALA A 13 9.47 9.60 -2.38
N TYR A 14 9.53 10.11 -3.62
CA TYR A 14 9.94 11.51 -3.89
C TYR A 14 8.79 12.54 -3.98
N SER A 15 8.43 13.18 -2.87
CA SER A 15 7.56 14.37 -2.79
C SER A 15 6.04 14.14 -2.78
N LEU A 16 5.37 14.99 -1.97
CA LEU A 16 3.91 15.13 -1.79
C LEU A 16 3.14 15.35 -3.10
N LEU A 17 3.78 15.91 -4.14
CA LEU A 17 3.12 16.34 -5.38
C LEU A 17 3.52 15.51 -6.59
N LEU A 18 3.75 14.21 -6.37
CA LEU A 18 4.11 13.22 -7.40
C LEU A 18 5.46 13.55 -8.07
N ARG A 19 6.52 12.92 -7.55
CA ARG A 19 7.76 12.52 -8.23
C ARG A 19 8.10 13.33 -9.49
N ASN A 20 8.39 14.62 -9.34
CA ASN A 20 8.86 15.41 -10.47
C ASN A 20 10.37 15.19 -10.61
N CYS A 21 10.78 14.55 -11.71
CA CYS A 21 12.18 14.46 -12.12
C CYS A 21 12.87 15.84 -12.16
N GLU A 22 12.09 16.91 -12.28
CA GLU A 22 12.54 18.30 -12.17
C GLU A 22 13.10 18.66 -10.78
N HIS A 23 12.51 18.20 -9.66
CA HIS A 23 13.09 18.45 -8.33
C HIS A 23 14.49 17.83 -8.22
N ILE A 24 14.62 16.59 -8.71
CA ILE A 24 15.88 15.85 -8.71
C ILE A 24 16.89 16.55 -9.63
N ALA A 25 16.49 16.96 -10.83
CA ALA A 25 17.33 17.68 -11.77
C ALA A 25 17.81 19.02 -11.21
N ASN A 26 16.91 19.85 -10.67
CA ASN A 26 17.25 21.14 -10.05
C ASN A 26 18.13 20.96 -8.80
N TYR A 27 17.91 19.90 -8.02
CA TYR A 27 18.76 19.61 -6.88
C TYR A 27 20.18 19.22 -7.31
N ILE A 28 20.31 18.34 -8.30
CA ILE A 28 21.63 17.92 -8.81
C ILE A 28 22.36 19.14 -9.39
N PHE A 29 21.69 19.89 -10.27
CA PHE A 29 22.29 21.00 -11.02
C PHE A 29 22.55 22.22 -10.12
N GLU A 30 21.52 22.69 -9.41
CA GLU A 30 21.54 23.98 -8.69
C GLU A 30 21.62 23.84 -7.18
N GLY A 31 21.40 22.64 -6.63
CA GLY A 31 21.32 22.44 -5.17
C GLY A 31 19.98 22.86 -4.57
N ARG A 32 18.95 23.08 -5.39
CA ARG A 32 17.61 23.51 -4.95
C ARG A 32 16.61 22.38 -5.14
N TRP A 33 15.92 21.98 -4.08
CA TRP A 33 14.81 21.04 -4.17
C TRP A 33 13.52 21.81 -4.52
N LEU A 34 13.34 22.10 -5.81
CA LEU A 34 12.23 22.89 -6.34
C LEU A 34 11.74 22.34 -7.69
N SER A 35 10.44 22.43 -7.94
CA SER A 35 9.80 22.10 -9.22
C SER A 35 8.98 23.30 -9.70
N MET A 36 9.21 23.74 -10.93
CA MET A 36 8.40 24.81 -11.53
C MET A 36 6.97 24.35 -11.80
N GLN A 37 6.76 23.04 -12.05
CA GLN A 37 5.42 22.50 -12.24
C GLN A 37 4.53 22.61 -10.99
N SER A 38 5.13 22.69 -9.79
CA SER A 38 4.42 22.76 -8.51
C SER A 38 4.30 24.19 -7.96
N LEU A 39 4.83 25.18 -8.69
CA LEU A 39 4.53 26.59 -8.47
C LEU A 39 3.12 26.91 -8.98
N ALA A 40 2.52 27.99 -8.48
CA ALA A 40 1.13 28.37 -8.76
C ALA A 40 0.80 28.47 -10.25
N GLU A 41 1.78 28.79 -11.09
CA GLU A 41 1.60 28.92 -12.54
C GLU A 41 1.83 27.62 -13.30
N GLY A 42 2.46 26.62 -12.66
CA GLY A 42 2.74 25.30 -13.21
C GLY A 42 1.49 24.42 -13.34
N SER A 43 1.56 23.41 -14.20
CA SER A 43 0.41 22.53 -14.49
C SER A 43 -0.08 21.75 -13.28
N ILE A 44 0.83 21.30 -12.40
CA ILE A 44 0.49 20.60 -11.15
C ILE A 44 -0.02 21.60 -10.11
N GLY A 45 0.67 22.74 -9.96
CA GLY A 45 0.28 23.79 -9.04
C GLY A 45 -1.12 24.35 -9.33
N LYS A 46 -1.51 24.50 -10.59
CA LYS A 46 -2.87 24.91 -10.98
C LYS A 46 -3.93 23.86 -10.62
N ARG A 47 -3.63 22.57 -10.79
CA ARG A 47 -4.60 21.48 -10.54
C ARG A 47 -4.77 21.16 -9.07
N LEU A 48 -3.73 21.38 -8.27
CA LEU A 48 -3.72 21.13 -6.83
C LEU A 48 -3.66 22.43 -6.04
N LEU A 49 -4.08 23.56 -6.63
CA LEU A 49 -3.83 24.89 -6.07
C LEU A 49 -4.38 25.02 -4.64
N GLU A 50 -5.62 24.60 -4.42
CA GLU A 50 -6.26 24.65 -3.10
C GLU A 50 -5.48 23.80 -2.09
N PHE A 51 -5.16 22.55 -2.44
CA PHE A 51 -4.38 21.64 -1.60
C PHE A 51 -2.97 22.14 -1.30
N VAL A 52 -2.27 22.68 -2.31
CA VAL A 52 -0.86 23.15 -2.20
C VAL A 52 -0.75 24.49 -1.47
N MET A 53 -1.80 25.30 -1.49
CA MET A 53 -1.83 26.62 -0.84
C MET A 53 -2.16 26.53 0.65
N GLU A 54 -2.68 25.39 1.13
CA GLU A 54 -2.82 25.14 2.56
C GLU A 54 -1.45 25.23 3.25
N LYS A 55 -1.41 25.93 4.39
CA LYS A 55 -0.17 26.30 5.09
C LYS A 55 0.68 25.07 5.43
N GLU A 56 0.03 23.98 5.79
CA GLU A 56 0.64 22.70 6.16
C GLU A 56 1.32 22.05 4.94
N HIS A 57 0.62 21.93 3.82
CA HIS A 57 1.16 21.33 2.59
C HIS A 57 2.21 22.19 1.90
N ARG A 58 2.11 23.52 2.00
CA ARG A 58 3.09 24.45 1.43
C ARG A 58 4.48 24.26 2.01
N ALA A 59 4.56 23.95 3.32
CA ALA A 59 5.82 23.67 4.00
C ALA A 59 6.43 22.33 3.54
N LEU A 60 5.59 21.33 3.30
CA LEU A 60 6.03 19.97 2.91
C LEU A 60 6.48 19.87 1.44
N ARG A 61 5.96 20.73 0.55
CA ARG A 61 6.23 20.66 -0.90
C ARG A 61 7.71 20.63 -1.28
N ASN A 62 8.54 21.40 -0.56
CA ASN A 62 9.95 21.61 -0.88
C ASN A 62 10.90 20.93 0.12
N LEU A 63 10.40 20.07 1.01
CA LEU A 63 11.26 19.27 1.88
C LEU A 63 11.88 18.12 1.10
N MET A 64 13.13 17.80 1.43
CA MET A 64 13.75 16.59 0.93
C MET A 64 12.97 15.36 1.42
N PRO A 65 12.99 14.22 0.70
CA PRO A 65 12.33 12.99 1.14
C PRO A 65 12.71 12.57 2.56
N THR A 66 14.00 12.69 2.92
CA THR A 66 14.53 12.38 4.26
C THR A 66 14.06 13.35 5.35
N GLU A 67 13.51 14.50 4.98
CA GLU A 67 13.03 15.54 5.89
C GLU A 67 11.50 15.53 6.01
N LEU A 68 10.81 14.78 5.14
CA LEU A 68 9.37 14.52 5.26
C LEU A 68 9.15 13.56 6.43
N ARG A 69 8.97 14.14 7.62
CA ARG A 69 8.46 13.42 8.78
C ARG A 69 6.97 13.23 8.57
N VAL A 70 6.59 12.05 8.08
CA VAL A 70 5.22 11.58 8.25
C VAL A 70 5.15 11.19 9.72
N ASP A 71 4.34 11.90 10.51
CA ASP A 71 4.06 11.44 11.87
C ASP A 71 3.64 9.98 11.77
N THR A 72 4.40 9.10 12.41
CA THR A 72 4.07 7.69 12.49
C THR A 72 2.69 7.62 13.12
N VAL A 73 1.68 7.39 12.28
CA VAL A 73 0.33 7.15 12.74
C VAL A 73 0.42 6.00 13.73
N ALA A 74 -0.22 6.17 14.90
CA ALA A 74 -0.24 5.13 15.92
C ALA A 74 -0.63 3.79 15.28
N ASP A 75 0.06 2.72 15.69
CA ASP A 75 -0.20 1.38 15.19
C ASP A 75 -1.69 1.05 15.32
N GLY A 76 -2.31 0.57 14.24
CA GLY A 76 -3.75 0.34 14.14
C GLY A 76 -4.64 1.57 13.92
N GLY A 77 -4.11 2.78 13.82
CA GLY A 77 -4.85 4.01 13.50
C GLY A 77 -5.20 4.18 12.01
N PRO A 78 -6.13 5.08 11.65
CA PRO A 78 -6.51 5.28 10.25
C PRO A 78 -5.40 5.97 9.46
N VAL A 79 -5.14 5.50 8.23
CA VAL A 79 -4.14 6.12 7.33
C VAL A 79 -4.53 7.56 6.98
N TYR A 80 -5.82 7.79 6.70
CA TYR A 80 -6.40 9.09 6.42
C TYR A 80 -7.55 9.36 7.37
N ALA A 81 -7.39 10.35 8.25
CA ALA A 81 -8.45 10.81 9.13
C ALA A 81 -9.66 11.32 8.32
N GLY A 82 -10.89 10.99 8.76
CA GLY A 82 -12.13 11.42 8.10
C GLY A 82 -12.52 10.64 6.85
N LEU A 83 -11.69 9.72 6.36
CA LEU A 83 -12.04 8.87 5.22
C LEU A 83 -12.74 7.59 5.71
N THR A 84 -13.91 7.30 5.11
CA THR A 84 -14.59 6.02 5.36
C THR A 84 -13.93 4.92 4.52
N PRO A 85 -13.38 3.85 5.12
CA PRO A 85 -12.75 2.78 4.35
C PRO A 85 -13.77 2.06 3.47
N ARG A 86 -13.31 1.59 2.30
CA ARG A 86 -14.13 0.71 1.44
C ARG A 86 -14.27 -0.70 2.02
N VAL A 87 -13.26 -1.12 2.77
CA VAL A 87 -13.23 -2.40 3.49
C VAL A 87 -12.95 -2.09 4.95
N LYS A 88 -13.94 -2.29 5.81
CA LYS A 88 -13.79 -2.10 7.25
C LYS A 88 -12.99 -3.29 7.80
N TYR A 89 -11.75 -3.04 8.20
CA TYR A 89 -10.90 -4.05 8.81
C TYR A 89 -11.53 -4.63 10.08
N ALA A 90 -11.34 -5.94 10.26
CA ALA A 90 -11.81 -6.68 11.43
C ALA A 90 -10.65 -7.31 12.19
N ASN A 91 -9.80 -8.10 11.52
CA ASN A 91 -8.69 -8.81 12.13
C ASN A 91 -7.66 -9.33 11.10
N THR A 92 -6.54 -9.83 11.61
CA THR A 92 -5.48 -10.49 10.83
C THR A 92 -5.42 -11.97 11.22
N PRO A 93 -6.19 -12.86 10.56
CA PRO A 93 -6.15 -14.29 10.89
C PRO A 93 -4.82 -14.93 10.46
N GLY A 94 -4.35 -15.92 11.22
CA GLY A 94 -3.17 -16.70 10.83
C GLY A 94 -3.41 -17.65 9.64
N LEU A 95 -4.67 -18.04 9.40
CA LEU A 95 -5.08 -18.95 8.33
C LEU A 95 -6.47 -18.56 7.82
N LEU A 96 -6.73 -18.77 6.53
CA LEU A 96 -8.06 -18.61 5.92
C LEU A 96 -8.84 -19.93 5.93
N ASP A 97 -10.16 -19.85 6.09
CA ASP A 97 -11.08 -20.98 5.86
C ASP A 97 -11.34 -21.11 4.36
N LEU A 98 -10.83 -22.19 3.77
CA LEU A 98 -10.96 -22.45 2.34
C LEU A 98 -12.38 -22.85 1.93
N ASN A 99 -13.23 -23.21 2.89
CA ASN A 99 -14.62 -23.56 2.61
C ASN A 99 -15.55 -22.34 2.67
N ASP A 100 -15.01 -21.14 2.95
CA ASP A 100 -15.76 -19.90 2.92
C ASP A 100 -15.99 -19.45 1.47
N SER A 101 -16.95 -20.09 0.79
CA SER A 101 -17.40 -19.72 -0.56
C SER A 101 -18.07 -18.34 -0.60
N GLU A 102 -18.40 -17.79 0.56
CA GLU A 102 -19.03 -16.48 0.70
C GLU A 102 -18.01 -15.36 0.86
N ALA A 103 -16.72 -15.67 1.05
CA ALA A 103 -15.67 -14.68 1.10
C ALA A 103 -15.19 -14.22 -0.28
N TYR A 104 -14.85 -12.94 -0.38
CA TYR A 104 -14.24 -12.34 -1.55
C TYR A 104 -12.73 -12.17 -1.30
N ASN A 105 -11.90 -12.93 -2.01
CA ASN A 105 -10.46 -12.95 -1.84
C ASN A 105 -9.78 -11.99 -2.81
N VAL A 106 -8.94 -11.09 -2.29
CA VAL A 106 -8.12 -10.13 -3.04
C VAL A 106 -6.66 -10.43 -2.74
N VAL A 107 -5.91 -10.86 -3.75
CA VAL A 107 -4.46 -11.11 -3.63
C VAL A 107 -3.70 -9.90 -4.13
N VAL A 108 -2.78 -9.37 -3.30
CA VAL A 108 -1.88 -8.27 -3.68
C VAL A 108 -0.50 -8.86 -3.95
N PHE A 109 -0.01 -8.72 -5.17
CA PHE A 109 1.26 -9.31 -5.64
C PHE A 109 2.15 -8.29 -6.35
N GLY A 110 3.46 -8.54 -6.37
CA GLY A 110 4.46 -7.67 -6.98
C GLY A 110 5.83 -7.74 -6.28
N PRO A 111 6.87 -7.09 -6.84
CA PRO A 111 8.22 -7.08 -6.26
C PRO A 111 8.25 -6.59 -4.82
N THR A 112 9.35 -6.90 -4.13
CA THR A 112 9.73 -6.25 -2.87
C THR A 112 9.85 -4.74 -3.10
N GLY A 113 9.42 -3.94 -2.12
CA GLY A 113 9.46 -2.48 -2.25
C GLY A 113 8.42 -1.87 -3.20
N ALA A 114 7.55 -2.67 -3.84
CA ALA A 114 6.48 -2.16 -4.70
C ALA A 114 5.34 -1.45 -3.93
N GLY A 115 5.37 -1.45 -2.60
CA GLY A 115 4.35 -0.80 -1.76
C GLY A 115 3.08 -1.63 -1.56
N LYS A 116 3.16 -2.97 -1.60
CA LYS A 116 2.02 -3.87 -1.40
C LYS A 116 1.33 -3.66 -0.05
N SER A 117 2.10 -3.75 1.03
CA SER A 117 1.62 -3.57 2.41
C SER A 117 1.08 -2.15 2.64
N THR A 118 1.74 -1.14 2.05
CA THR A 118 1.25 0.25 2.03
C THR A 118 -0.12 0.35 1.34
N LEU A 119 -0.29 -0.29 0.18
CA LEU A 119 -1.57 -0.31 -0.55
C LEU A 119 -2.67 -0.98 0.27
N ILE A 120 -2.35 -2.06 1.00
CA ILE A 120 -3.30 -2.75 1.88
C ILE A 120 -3.77 -1.81 2.99
N ASN A 121 -2.85 -1.08 3.64
CA ASN A 121 -3.20 -0.09 4.65
C ASN A 121 -4.14 0.99 4.09
N VAL A 122 -3.91 1.43 2.85
CA VAL A 122 -4.79 2.40 2.16
C VAL A 122 -6.18 1.81 1.87
N ILE A 123 -6.26 0.56 1.39
CA ILE A 123 -7.55 -0.10 1.10
C ILE A 123 -8.39 -0.25 2.37
N LEU A 124 -7.74 -0.61 3.48
CA LEU A 124 -8.35 -0.77 4.80
C LEU A 124 -8.54 0.55 5.55
N ASN A 125 -7.93 1.63 5.04
CA ASN A 125 -7.69 2.89 5.74
C ASN A 125 -7.21 2.66 7.19
N GLN A 126 -6.28 1.73 7.41
CA GLN A 126 -5.76 1.39 8.73
C GLN A 126 -4.32 0.89 8.63
N ASN A 127 -3.44 1.34 9.52
CA ASN A 127 -2.06 0.84 9.59
C ASN A 127 -2.02 -0.51 10.31
N VAL A 128 -2.14 -1.60 9.54
CA VAL A 128 -2.16 -2.98 10.05
C VAL A 128 -1.13 -3.88 9.36
N ALA A 129 -0.70 -3.50 8.16
CA ALA A 129 0.38 -4.16 7.45
C ALA A 129 1.68 -3.43 7.71
N GLU A 130 2.70 -4.16 8.15
CA GLU A 130 4.04 -3.62 8.33
C GLU A 130 4.60 -3.18 6.97
N ALA A 131 4.86 -1.89 6.85
CA ALA A 131 5.40 -1.27 5.65
C ALA A 131 6.60 -0.41 6.06
N ASN A 132 7.70 -1.03 6.45
CA ASN A 132 8.95 -0.32 6.70
C ASN A 132 9.82 -0.35 5.43
N ASP A 133 10.57 0.74 5.22
CA ASP A 133 11.51 0.90 4.10
C ASP A 133 12.86 0.20 4.34
N ASP A 134 12.98 -0.60 5.41
CA ASP A 134 14.18 -1.37 5.68
C ASP A 134 14.29 -2.54 4.69
N PRO A 135 15.42 -2.72 3.98
CA PRO A 135 15.64 -3.87 3.09
C PRO A 135 15.45 -5.23 3.76
N ASP A 136 15.50 -5.31 5.10
CA ASP A 136 15.20 -6.53 5.86
C ASP A 136 13.73 -6.70 6.26
N SER A 137 12.90 -5.65 6.10
CA SER A 137 11.47 -5.60 6.45
C SER A 137 10.55 -6.12 5.34
N VAL A 138 11.10 -6.87 4.37
CA VAL A 138 10.33 -7.55 3.34
C VAL A 138 9.35 -8.52 4.01
N THR A 139 8.10 -8.52 3.58
CA THR A 139 7.10 -9.54 3.94
C THR A 139 7.69 -10.94 3.68
N LYS A 140 8.12 -11.65 4.73
CA LYS A 140 8.75 -12.98 4.63
C LYS A 140 7.73 -14.12 4.62
N ASN A 141 6.51 -13.84 5.09
CA ASN A 141 5.39 -14.78 5.18
C ASN A 141 4.12 -14.14 4.61
N MET A 142 3.24 -14.94 4.01
CA MET A 142 1.94 -14.44 3.56
C MET A 142 1.12 -14.00 4.78
N THR A 143 0.53 -12.82 4.69
CA THR A 143 -0.30 -12.27 5.77
C THR A 143 -1.71 -12.03 5.27
N PHE A 144 -2.70 -12.33 6.11
CA PHE A 144 -4.11 -12.26 5.75
C PHE A 144 -4.79 -11.16 6.56
N TYR A 145 -5.45 -10.24 5.87
CA TYR A 145 -6.28 -9.21 6.49
C TYR A 145 -7.74 -9.47 6.15
N THR A 146 -8.61 -9.47 7.15
CA THR A 146 -10.04 -9.69 6.94
C THR A 146 -10.81 -8.44 7.29
N GLY A 147 -11.83 -8.15 6.49
CA GLY A 147 -12.76 -7.07 6.74
C GLY A 147 -14.11 -7.30 6.06
N GLU A 148 -14.95 -6.28 6.11
CA GLU A 148 -16.25 -6.27 5.44
C GLU A 148 -16.35 -5.09 4.48
N GLY A 149 -16.90 -5.33 3.29
CA GLY A 149 -17.12 -4.27 2.30
C GLY A 149 -18.19 -4.64 1.29
N TYR A 150 -18.43 -3.73 0.34
CA TYR A 150 -19.36 -3.95 -0.76
C TYR A 150 -18.60 -4.30 -2.03
N VAL A 151 -18.98 -5.41 -2.65
CA VAL A 151 -18.46 -5.83 -3.96
C VAL A 151 -19.56 -5.74 -5.01
N ASN A 152 -19.16 -5.45 -6.25
CA ASN A 152 -20.08 -5.48 -7.38
C ASN A 152 -20.25 -6.94 -7.82
N GLN A 153 -21.47 -7.45 -7.76
CA GLN A 153 -21.83 -8.77 -8.27
C GLN A 153 -22.69 -8.59 -9.52
N CYS A 154 -22.31 -9.24 -10.61
CA CYS A 154 -23.11 -9.26 -11.83
C CYS A 154 -23.89 -10.57 -11.93
N THR A 155 -25.21 -10.48 -11.90
CA THR A 155 -26.10 -11.64 -12.06
C THR A 155 -27.07 -11.36 -13.21
N ARG A 156 -27.01 -12.18 -14.26
CA ARG A 156 -27.84 -12.03 -15.48
C ARG A 156 -27.79 -10.63 -16.10
N GLY A 157 -26.59 -10.03 -16.14
CA GLY A 157 -26.37 -8.70 -16.74
C GLY A 157 -26.77 -7.51 -15.88
N LYS A 158 -27.29 -7.73 -14.67
CA LYS A 158 -27.53 -6.66 -13.68
C LYS A 158 -26.41 -6.64 -12.65
N VAL A 159 -25.82 -5.46 -12.46
CA VAL A 159 -24.80 -5.21 -11.43
C VAL A 159 -25.50 -4.77 -10.14
N SER A 160 -25.30 -5.52 -9.06
CA SER A 160 -25.73 -5.16 -7.71
C SER A 160 -24.52 -5.04 -6.78
N LYS A 161 -24.66 -4.22 -5.73
CA LYS A 161 -23.68 -4.18 -4.64
C LYS A 161 -24.11 -5.15 -3.55
N VAL A 162 -23.22 -6.07 -3.19
CA VAL A 162 -23.47 -7.07 -2.14
C VAL A 162 -22.43 -6.90 -1.05
N LYS A 163 -22.88 -6.91 0.20
CA LYS A 163 -21.97 -6.89 1.35
C LYS A 163 -21.33 -8.28 1.49
N LYS A 164 -20.01 -8.33 1.52
CA LYS A 164 -19.24 -9.57 1.60
C LYS A 164 -18.12 -9.44 2.63
N ARG A 165 -17.72 -10.57 3.20
CA ARG A 165 -16.44 -10.70 3.89
C ARG A 165 -15.35 -10.61 2.83
N ILE A 166 -14.34 -9.80 3.07
CA ILE A 166 -13.24 -9.58 2.15
C ILE A 166 -11.96 -10.01 2.84
N HIS A 167 -11.21 -10.89 2.18
CA HIS A 167 -9.85 -11.24 2.58
C HIS A 167 -8.89 -10.51 1.65
N ILE A 168 -7.95 -9.76 2.22
CA ILE A 168 -6.85 -9.14 1.50
C ILE A 168 -5.59 -9.91 1.88
N ILE A 169 -4.94 -10.47 0.88
CA ILE A 169 -3.80 -11.38 1.04
C ILE A 169 -2.56 -10.60 0.64
N ASP A 170 -1.73 -10.25 1.62
CA ASP A 170 -0.40 -9.70 1.38
C ASP A 170 0.55 -10.84 1.08
N SER A 171 1.26 -10.70 -0.02
CA SER A 171 2.22 -11.71 -0.45
C SER A 171 3.64 -11.24 -0.26
N ILE A 172 4.54 -12.22 -0.23
CA ILE A 172 5.97 -11.97 -0.32
C ILE A 172 6.32 -11.28 -1.65
N GLY A 173 7.45 -10.58 -1.71
CA GLY A 173 7.94 -9.97 -2.94
C GLY A 173 8.27 -11.01 -4.01
N PHE A 174 7.30 -11.34 -4.86
CA PHE A 174 7.42 -12.44 -5.83
C PHE A 174 8.36 -12.20 -7.01
N CYS A 175 9.07 -11.06 -7.07
CA CYS A 175 9.89 -10.72 -8.24
C CYS A 175 11.38 -10.44 -7.94
N ASP A 176 11.84 -10.52 -6.68
CA ASP A 176 13.23 -10.18 -6.33
C ASP A 176 14.07 -11.38 -5.84
N SER A 177 13.48 -12.56 -5.80
CA SER A 177 14.17 -13.79 -5.40
C SER A 177 13.68 -14.92 -6.29
N HIS A 178 14.59 -15.82 -6.67
CA HIS A 178 14.39 -16.99 -7.51
C HIS A 178 13.32 -17.98 -6.97
N LEU A 179 12.07 -17.55 -6.85
CA LEU A 179 10.95 -18.40 -6.48
C LEU A 179 10.29 -18.86 -7.77
N ASP A 180 10.38 -20.15 -8.03
CA ASP A 180 9.66 -20.75 -9.14
C ASP A 180 8.13 -20.77 -8.86
N ALA A 181 7.34 -21.01 -9.90
CA ALA A 181 5.89 -21.03 -9.79
C ALA A 181 5.35 -22.14 -8.85
N GLU A 182 6.10 -23.24 -8.67
CA GLU A 182 5.74 -24.32 -7.76
C GLU A 182 5.97 -23.92 -6.30
N GLU A 183 7.04 -23.17 -6.00
CA GLU A 183 7.33 -22.64 -4.67
C GLU A 183 6.24 -21.64 -4.24
N VAL A 184 5.79 -20.78 -5.16
CA VAL A 184 4.65 -19.87 -4.94
C VAL A 184 3.37 -20.66 -4.63
N HIS A 185 3.09 -21.69 -5.43
CA HIS A 185 1.93 -22.54 -5.25
C HIS A 185 1.98 -23.34 -3.94
N ARG A 186 3.17 -23.77 -3.51
CA ARG A 186 3.41 -24.42 -2.21
C ARG A 186 3.14 -23.46 -1.06
N LEU A 187 3.65 -22.23 -1.12
CA LEU A 187 3.45 -21.23 -0.06
C LEU A 187 1.97 -20.89 0.15
N ILE A 188 1.21 -20.74 -0.95
CA ILE A 188 -0.25 -20.57 -0.89
C ILE A 188 -0.91 -21.82 -0.27
N LYS A 189 -0.38 -23.01 -0.58
CA LYS A 189 -0.90 -24.28 -0.03
C LYS A 189 -0.53 -24.53 1.44
N GLU A 190 0.57 -23.99 1.94
CA GLU A 190 1.00 -24.16 3.33
C GLU A 190 0.16 -23.30 4.29
N HIS A 191 -0.33 -22.16 3.83
CA HIS A 191 -1.20 -21.28 4.64
C HIS A 191 -2.68 -21.70 4.60
N ARG A 192 -2.96 -22.99 4.39
CA ARG A 192 -4.30 -23.59 4.37
C ARG A 192 -4.68 -24.04 5.78
N SER A 193 -5.81 -23.60 6.32
CA SER A 193 -6.41 -24.31 7.45
C SER A 193 -7.22 -25.50 6.94
N SER A 194 -6.81 -26.71 7.32
CA SER A 194 -7.65 -27.91 7.19
C SER A 194 -8.48 -28.06 8.46
N ALA A 195 -9.66 -27.43 8.49
CA ALA A 195 -10.69 -27.72 9.47
C ALA A 195 -11.23 -29.14 9.23
N THR A 196 -10.54 -30.14 9.76
CA THR A 196 -11.06 -31.50 9.84
C THR A 196 -12.14 -31.51 10.91
N ARG A 197 -13.41 -31.34 10.51
CA ARG A 197 -14.55 -31.69 11.36
C ARG A 197 -14.47 -33.20 11.59
N GLN A 198 -13.91 -33.63 12.72
CA GLN A 198 -14.25 -34.94 13.27
C GLN A 198 -15.71 -34.87 13.72
N SER A 199 -16.60 -35.30 12.84
CA SER A 199 -17.96 -35.70 13.18
C SER A 199 -17.87 -36.92 14.11
N PHE A 200 -17.80 -36.67 15.42
CA PHE A 200 -18.15 -37.70 16.41
C PHE A 200 -19.65 -37.95 16.27
N THR A 201 -19.98 -39.07 15.64
CA THR A 201 -21.32 -39.62 15.61
C THR A 201 -21.29 -40.92 16.40
N ARG A 202 -22.15 -40.96 17.42
CA ARG A 202 -22.47 -42.03 18.38
C ARG A 202 -21.61 -42.09 19.64
#